data_AF-A0A3B8MKU1-F1
#
_entry.id   AF-A0A3B8MKU1-F1
#
_cell.length_a   1.000
_cell.length_b   1.000
_cell.length_c   1.000
_cell.angle_alpha   90.00
_cell.angle_beta   90.00
_cell.angle_gamma   90.00
#
_symmetry.space_group_name_H-M   'P 1'
#
loop_
_entity.id
_entity.type
_entity.pdbx_description
1 polymer ?
#
loop_
_entity_poly.entity_id
_entity_poly.type
_entity_poly.pdbx_seq_one_letter_code
_entity_poly.pdbx_strand_id
1 'polypeptide(L)'
;MDEPVADAVRSILDGHIVLSRRLQSQGHYPAIDVIESVSRVMVDVVSDTHFESSNRIKEILVNYREAEDLINVGAYQEGNNPEIDHAIRYVNGINAFLRQGIEDNTPFQQMFEQMIGLLAAE
;
A
#
# COMPACT_ATOMS: atom_id res chain seq x y z
N MET A 1 15.49 4.15 12.55
CA MET A 1 16.18 3.80 11.29
C MET A 1 16.99 5.03 10.95
N ASP A 2 18.16 5.18 11.56
CA ASP A 2 19.04 6.34 11.35
C ASP A 2 20.32 5.78 10.72
N GLU A 3 20.25 5.56 9.40
CA GLU A 3 21.40 5.11 8.63
C GLU A 3 21.85 6.27 7.75
N PRO A 4 22.99 6.93 8.09
CA PRO A 4 23.38 8.21 7.48
C PRO A 4 23.45 8.17 5.94
N VAL A 5 23.80 7.00 5.39
CA VAL A 5 23.86 6.78 3.94
C VAL A 5 22.47 6.78 3.32
N ALA A 6 21.50 6.10 3.93
CA ALA A 6 20.13 6.04 3.43
C ALA A 6 19.48 7.43 3.46
N ASP A 7 19.71 8.21 4.52
CA ASP A 7 19.16 9.56 4.64
C ASP A 7 19.78 10.54 3.65
N ALA A 8 21.10 10.45 3.43
CA ALA A 8 21.77 11.22 2.39
C ALA A 8 21.22 10.90 1.00
N VAL A 9 21.01 9.62 0.68
CA VAL A 9 20.44 9.19 -0.61
C VAL A 9 19.00 9.67 -0.77
N ARG A 10 18.15 9.54 0.25
CA ARG A 10 16.77 10.06 0.23
C ARG A 10 16.71 11.58 0.03
N SER A 11 17.74 12.32 0.45
CA SER A 11 17.77 13.78 0.30
C SER A 11 18.00 14.22 -1.15
N ILE A 12 18.69 13.41 -1.96
CA ILE A 12 19.09 13.76 -3.33
C ILE A 12 18.25 13.09 -4.42
N LEU A 13 17.47 12.05 -4.10
CA LEU A 13 16.62 11.34 -5.05
C LEU A 13 15.18 11.89 -5.08
N ASP A 14 14.51 11.71 -6.22
CA ASP A 14 13.11 12.08 -6.43
C ASP A 14 12.10 11.08 -5.82
N GLY A 15 12.57 10.16 -4.99
CA GLY A 15 11.76 9.13 -4.36
C GLY A 15 12.58 7.93 -3.94
N HIS A 16 11.91 6.96 -3.34
CA HIS A 16 12.51 5.69 -2.94
C HIS A 16 11.44 4.59 -2.83
N ILE A 17 11.87 3.36 -3.08
CA ILE A 17 11.06 2.15 -2.89
C ILE A 17 11.67 1.39 -1.71
N VAL A 18 10.89 1.20 -0.64
CA VAL A 18 11.29 0.46 0.55
C VAL A 18 10.88 -1.01 0.41
N LEU A 19 11.82 -1.92 0.64
CA LEU A 19 11.53 -3.34 0.74
C LEU A 19 11.38 -3.76 2.21
N SER A 20 10.26 -4.42 2.54
CA SER A 20 9.94 -4.82 3.90
C SER A 20 10.23 -6.29 4.14
N ARG A 21 11.03 -6.57 5.17
CA ARG A 21 11.26 -7.94 5.66
C ARG A 21 9.97 -8.60 6.17
N ARG A 22 9.05 -7.82 6.73
CA ARG A 22 7.76 -8.30 7.22
C ARG A 22 6.92 -8.86 6.06
N LEU A 23 6.81 -8.10 4.97
CA LEU A 23 6.12 -8.54 3.75
C LEU A 23 6.78 -9.79 3.14
N GLN A 24 8.11 -9.80 3.08
CA GLN A 24 8.86 -10.97 2.62
C GLN A 24 8.56 -12.23 3.45
N SER A 25 8.52 -12.13 4.78
CA SER A 25 8.19 -13.26 5.66
C SER A 25 6.74 -13.76 5.52
N GLN A 26 5.83 -12.91 5.04
CA GLN A 26 4.44 -13.25 4.74
C GLN A 26 4.26 -13.82 3.32
N GLY A 27 5.34 -14.00 2.55
CA GLY A 27 5.29 -14.44 1.16
C GLY A 27 4.70 -13.40 0.22
N HIS A 28 4.71 -12.11 0.59
CA HIS A 28 4.24 -11.02 -0.24
C HIS A 28 5.34 -10.54 -1.19
N TYR A 29 5.16 -10.76 -2.49
CA TYR A 29 6.11 -10.36 -3.52
C TYR A 29 5.44 -9.57 -4.66
N PRO A 30 6.05 -8.48 -5.14
CA PRO A 30 7.23 -7.81 -4.58
C PRO A 30 7.02 -7.33 -3.13
N ALA A 31 8.07 -7.37 -2.30
CA ALA A 31 7.98 -7.03 -0.87
C ALA A 31 8.02 -5.51 -0.63
N ILE A 32 7.31 -4.73 -1.43
CA ILE A 32 7.33 -3.26 -1.43
C ILE A 32 6.44 -2.73 -0.31
N ASP A 33 7.00 -1.92 0.59
CA ASP A 33 6.23 -1.17 1.58
C ASP A 33 5.72 0.14 0.97
N VAL A 34 4.48 0.14 0.49
CA VAL A 34 3.89 1.30 -0.19
C VAL A 34 3.60 2.49 0.74
N ILE A 35 3.56 2.28 2.05
CA ILE A 35 3.38 3.34 3.05
C ILE A 35 4.72 4.07 3.26
N GLU A 36 5.80 3.31 3.37
CA GLU A 36 7.16 3.87 3.56
C GLU A 36 7.83 4.33 2.25
N SER A 37 7.28 3.97 1.09
CA SER A 37 7.78 4.34 -0.24
C SER A 37 7.15 5.64 -0.74
N VAL A 38 7.91 6.41 -1.53
CA VAL A 38 7.46 7.68 -2.07
C VAL A 38 8.00 7.92 -3.48
N SER A 39 7.18 8.54 -4.32
CA SER A 39 7.59 9.15 -5.59
C SER A 39 7.20 10.63 -5.55
N ARG A 40 8.18 11.53 -5.57
CA ARG A 40 7.96 12.99 -5.47
C ARG A 40 7.34 13.59 -6.72
N VAL A 41 7.59 12.95 -7.86
CA VAL A 41 7.04 13.37 -9.17
C VAL A 41 5.64 12.82 -9.44
N MET A 42 5.09 11.97 -8.54
CA MET A 42 3.79 11.33 -8.77
C MET A 42 2.68 12.33 -9.09
N VAL A 43 2.62 13.43 -8.32
CA VAL A 43 1.61 14.49 -8.50
C VAL A 43 1.67 15.16 -9.87
N ASP A 44 2.83 15.12 -10.54
CA ASP A 44 3.03 15.78 -11.84
C ASP A 44 2.77 14.85 -13.04
N VAL A 45 2.67 13.53 -12.82
CA VAL A 45 2.67 12.53 -13.89
C VAL A 45 1.43 11.63 -13.93
N VAL A 46 0.52 11.75 -12.97
CA VAL A 46 -0.73 10.99 -12.92
C VAL A 46 -1.95 11.91 -12.92
N SER A 47 -3.12 11.37 -13.27
CA SER A 47 -4.38 12.11 -13.15
C SER A 47 -4.81 12.25 -11.70
N ASP A 48 -5.66 13.24 -11.40
CA ASP A 48 -6.23 13.44 -10.06
C ASP A 48 -6.90 12.16 -9.52
N THR A 49 -7.67 11.48 -10.36
CA THR A 49 -8.32 10.21 -9.99
C THR A 49 -7.31 9.13 -9.59
N HIS A 50 -6.18 9.02 -10.30
CA HIS A 50 -5.12 8.08 -9.94
C HIS A 50 -4.51 8.45 -8.59
N PHE A 51 -4.20 9.73 -8.41
CA PHE A 51 -3.58 10.25 -7.19
C PHE A 51 -4.47 10.03 -5.96
N GLU A 52 -5.74 10.43 -6.05
CA GLU A 52 -6.74 10.27 -4.98
C GLU A 52 -6.94 8.80 -4.61
N SER A 53 -7.10 7.94 -5.61
CA SER A 53 -7.28 6.50 -5.39
C SER A 53 -6.07 5.86 -4.72
N SER A 54 -4.86 6.26 -5.13
CA SER A 54 -3.62 5.80 -4.52
C SER A 54 -3.51 6.21 -3.05
N ASN A 55 -3.89 7.45 -2.72
CA ASN A 55 -3.88 7.94 -1.34
C ASN A 55 -4.91 7.21 -0.48
N ARG A 56 -6.11 6.94 -1.02
CA ARG A 56 -7.15 6.19 -0.31
C ARG A 56 -6.74 4.73 -0.04
N ILE A 57 -6.08 4.08 -0.99
CA ILE A 57 -5.50 2.75 -0.78
C ILE A 57 -4.44 2.78 0.33
N LYS A 58 -3.58 3.81 0.36
CA LYS A 58 -2.58 3.97 1.42
C LYS A 58 -3.23 4.19 2.78
N GLU A 59 -4.26 5.01 2.87
CA GLU A 59 -5.02 5.26 4.10
C GLU A 59 -5.62 3.97 4.66
N ILE A 60 -6.26 3.16 3.81
CA ILE A 60 -6.76 1.83 4.18
C ILE A 60 -5.65 0.95 4.76
N LEU A 61 -4.48 0.91 4.10
CA LEU A 61 -3.37 0.10 4.58
C LEU A 61 -2.80 0.60 5.92
N VAL A 62 -2.79 1.92 6.15
CA VAL A 62 -2.35 2.51 7.42
C VAL A 62 -3.33 2.13 8.53
N ASN A 63 -4.63 2.33 8.32
CA ASN A 63 -5.67 1.99 9.29
C ASN A 63 -5.66 0.49 9.63
N TYR A 64 -5.44 -0.38 8.62
CA TYR A 64 -5.27 -1.81 8.88
C TYR A 64 -4.01 -2.09 9.71
N ARG A 65 -2.87 -1.49 9.37
CA ARG A 65 -1.59 -1.71 10.05
C ARG A 65 -1.66 -1.31 11.53
N GLU A 66 -2.37 -0.23 11.87
CA GLU A 66 -2.55 0.20 13.27
C GLU A 66 -3.35 -0.81 14.10
N ALA A 67 -4.24 -1.57 13.47
CA ALA A 67 -5.10 -2.56 14.12
C ALA A 67 -4.65 -4.02 13.94
N GLU A 68 -3.65 -4.28 13.09
CA GLU A 68 -3.24 -5.61 12.63
C GLU A 68 -2.96 -6.56 13.82
N ASP A 69 -2.24 -6.08 14.84
CA ASP A 69 -1.92 -6.88 16.03
C ASP A 69 -3.19 -7.30 16.81
N LEU A 70 -4.13 -6.38 17.01
CA LEU A 70 -5.39 -6.64 17.70
C LEU A 70 -6.29 -7.60 16.92
N ILE A 71 -6.31 -7.47 15.59
CA ILE A 71 -7.05 -8.35 14.69
C ILE A 71 -6.46 -9.76 14.75
N ASN A 72 -5.13 -9.89 14.66
CA ASN A 72 -4.44 -11.19 14.62
C ASN A 72 -4.60 -12.00 15.92
N VAL A 73 -4.69 -11.35 17.07
CA VAL A 73 -4.95 -12.02 18.35
C VAL A 73 -6.45 -12.26 18.61
N GLY A 74 -7.32 -11.84 17.69
CA GLY A 74 -8.79 -11.97 17.82
C GLY A 74 -9.42 -11.03 18.85
N ALA A 75 -8.72 -9.96 19.24
CA ALA A 75 -9.19 -8.98 20.22
C ALA A 75 -9.99 -7.82 19.60
N TYR A 76 -9.95 -7.66 18.28
CA TYR A 76 -10.75 -6.67 17.57
C TYR A 76 -12.20 -7.14 17.39
N GLN A 77 -13.16 -6.24 17.66
CA GLN A 77 -14.60 -6.48 17.42
C GLN A 77 -15.11 -5.50 16.37
N GLU A 78 -15.80 -6.05 15.36
CA GLU A 78 -16.45 -5.26 14.31
C GLU A 78 -17.46 -4.26 14.90
N GLY A 79 -17.50 -3.05 14.35
CA GLY A 79 -18.37 -1.96 14.78
C GLY A 79 -17.75 -1.01 15.81
N ASN A 80 -16.58 -1.34 16.36
CA ASN A 80 -15.88 -0.46 17.31
C ASN A 80 -15.21 0.74 16.63
N ASN A 81 -14.69 0.56 15.41
CA ASN A 81 -14.07 1.63 14.65
C ASN A 81 -14.43 1.48 13.16
N PRO A 82 -15.27 2.37 12.61
CA PRO A 82 -15.65 2.33 11.20
C PRO A 82 -14.45 2.33 10.22
N GLU A 83 -13.35 3.01 10.56
CA GLU A 83 -12.17 3.10 9.71
C GLU A 83 -11.40 1.77 9.68
N ILE A 84 -11.32 1.07 10.80
CA ILE A 84 -10.67 -0.25 10.88
C ILE A 84 -11.58 -1.29 10.22
N ASP A 85 -12.89 -1.23 10.43
CA ASP A 85 -13.86 -2.12 9.77
C ASP A 85 -13.80 -1.96 8.24
N HIS A 86 -13.73 -0.71 7.77
CA HIS A 86 -13.48 -0.38 6.38
C HIS A 86 -12.16 -0.99 5.92
N ALA A 87 -11.07 -0.78 6.66
CA ALA A 87 -9.77 -1.30 6.29
C ALA A 87 -9.73 -2.84 6.19
N ILE A 88 -10.33 -3.55 7.15
CA ILE A 88 -10.46 -5.01 7.15
C ILE A 88 -11.19 -5.51 5.90
N ARG A 89 -12.22 -4.79 5.45
CA ARG A 89 -12.99 -5.16 4.25
C ARG A 89 -12.15 -5.14 2.98
N TYR A 90 -11.27 -4.15 2.83
CA TYR A 90 -10.53 -3.90 1.59
C TYR A 90 -9.11 -4.46 1.56
N VAL A 91 -8.50 -4.69 2.73
CA VAL A 91 -7.06 -5.05 2.83
C VAL A 91 -6.70 -6.28 1.99
N ASN A 92 -7.56 -7.29 1.91
CA ASN A 92 -7.29 -8.51 1.16
C ASN A 92 -7.23 -8.25 -0.36
N GLY A 93 -8.15 -7.42 -0.88
CA GLY A 93 -8.15 -7.02 -2.29
C GLY A 93 -6.92 -6.18 -2.63
N ILE A 94 -6.56 -5.24 -1.75
CA ILE A 94 -5.36 -4.40 -1.92
C ILE A 94 -4.09 -5.25 -1.88
N ASN A 95 -3.96 -6.17 -0.92
CA ASN A 95 -2.81 -7.08 -0.84
C ASN A 95 -2.71 -7.99 -2.06
N ALA A 96 -3.83 -8.39 -2.66
CA ALA A 96 -3.82 -9.13 -3.92
C ALA A 96 -3.33 -8.26 -5.09
N PHE A 97 -3.79 -7.01 -5.16
CA PHE A 97 -3.35 -6.04 -6.18
C PHE A 97 -1.85 -5.71 -6.08
N LEU A 98 -1.30 -5.61 -4.87
CA LEU A 98 0.12 -5.31 -4.65
C LEU A 98 1.06 -6.50 -4.90
N ARG A 99 0.52 -7.70 -5.12
CA ARG A 99 1.31 -8.89 -5.44
C ARG A 99 1.41 -9.07 -6.95
N GLN A 100 2.60 -9.45 -7.41
CA GLN A 100 2.88 -9.70 -8.80
C GLN A 100 3.96 -10.79 -8.94
N GLY A 101 3.70 -11.78 -9.80
CA GLY A 101 4.66 -12.81 -10.15
C GLY A 101 5.82 -12.28 -10.99
N ILE A 102 6.93 -13.03 -11.03
CA ILE A 102 8.15 -12.61 -11.75
C ILE A 102 7.91 -12.50 -13.26
N GLU A 103 7.06 -13.38 -13.81
CA GLU A 103 6.72 -13.41 -15.24
C GLU A 103 5.46 -12.60 -15.57
N ASP A 104 4.78 -12.05 -14.55
CA ASP A 104 3.55 -11.30 -14.75
C ASP A 104 3.87 -9.93 -15.32
N ASN A 105 3.12 -9.52 -16.35
CA ASN A 105 3.20 -8.18 -16.92
C ASN A 105 1.81 -7.55 -16.89
N THR A 106 1.69 -6.42 -16.19
CA THR A 106 0.45 -5.64 -16.09
C THR A 106 0.67 -4.29 -16.79
N PRO A 107 0.10 -4.06 -17.98
CA PRO A 107 0.14 -2.77 -18.63
C PRO A 107 -0.50 -1.68 -17.76
N PHE A 108 -0.03 -0.44 -17.91
CA PHE A 108 -0.50 0.69 -17.09
C PHE A 108 -2.03 0.83 -17.07
N GLN A 109 -2.69 0.73 -18.23
CA GLN A 109 -4.14 0.85 -18.33
C GLN A 109 -4.87 -0.23 -17.51
N GLN A 110 -4.39 -1.47 -17.58
CA GLN A 110 -4.96 -2.58 -16.82
C GLN A 110 -4.73 -2.40 -15.31
N MET A 111 -3.51 -2.00 -14.91
CA MET A 111 -3.20 -1.70 -13.51
C MET A 111 -4.09 -0.58 -12.98
N PHE A 112 -4.27 0.49 -13.76
CA PHE A 112 -5.12 1.61 -13.38
C PHE A 112 -6.58 1.18 -13.19
N GLU A 113 -7.14 0.42 -14.13
CA GLU A 113 -8.51 -0.12 -14.01
C GLU A 113 -8.67 -1.03 -12.78
N GLN A 114 -7.69 -1.90 -12.52
CA GLN A 114 -7.68 -2.74 -11.31
C GLN A 114 -7.66 -1.89 -10.04
N MET A 115 -6.79 -0.88 -9.99
CA MET A 115 -6.65 0.02 -8.84
C MET A 115 -7.95 0.77 -8.54
N ILE A 116 -8.59 1.37 -9.55
CA ILE A 116 -9.87 2.05 -9.38
C ILE A 116 -10.97 1.06 -8.99
N GLY A 117 -10.95 -0.14 -9.57
CA GLY A 117 -11.90 -1.21 -9.26
C GLY A 117 -11.87 -1.68 -7.80
N LEU A 118 -10.74 -1.53 -7.09
CA LEU A 118 -10.65 -1.88 -5.67
C LEU A 118 -11.59 -1.04 -4.79
N LEU A 119 -11.82 0.21 -5.17
CA LEU A 119 -12.61 1.19 -4.40
C LEU A 119 -14.04 1.34 -4.94
N ALA A 120 -14.39 0.64 -6.03
CA ALA A 120 -15.69 0.78 -6.69
C ALA A 120 -16.87 0.15 -5.93
N ALA A 121 -16.60 -0.55 -4.81
CA ALA A 121 -17.61 -1.18 -3.97
C ALA A 121 -18.05 -0.33 -2.76
N GLU A 122 -17.63 0.94 -2.72
CA GLU A 122 -18.03 1.95 -1.72
C GLU A 122 -19.41 2.55 -1.97
#